data_AF-A0ABD2VV69-F1
#
_entry.id   AF-A0ABD2VV69-F1
#
_cell.length_a   1.000
_cell.length_b   1.000
_cell.length_c   1.000
_cell.angle_alpha   90.00
_cell.angle_beta   90.00
_cell.angle_gamma   90.00
#
_symmetry.space_group_name_H-M   'P 1'
#
loop_
_entity.id
_entity.type
_entity.pdbx_description
1 polymer ?
#
loop_
_entity_poly.entity_id
_entity_poly.type
_entity_poly.pdbx_seq_one_letter_code
_entity_poly.pdbx_strand_id
1 'polypeptide(L)'
;MTNSKEQLSMILNDFETLTHALLLSYFAPKNQRINEDIKLSCTQIIDLFIIKQKELQRLLIEIKEKVIIQKEIETLKKAVRSKDQVIISLWSELKKAEEILRETMCKATEKLQAMREVKTKPVDSNDLIKYAAKLSTHDNAITSPLDWQPNDPRRPYPTETEMKLSLFYEDNNKSNPKGTKKFTGYTVLTPSSRIHTLSFQTMF
;
A
#
# COMPACT_ATOMS: atom_id res chain seq x y z
N MET A 1 32.11 -23.40 9.15
CA MET A 1 31.86 -23.70 10.57
C MET A 1 30.93 -24.89 10.60
N THR A 2 31.44 -26.07 10.95
CA THR A 2 30.60 -27.27 11.10
C THR A 2 29.53 -26.96 12.15
N ASN A 3 28.29 -27.31 11.83
CA ASN A 3 27.16 -27.04 12.72
C ASN A 3 27.43 -27.79 14.05
N SER A 4 27.28 -27.14 15.21
CA SER A 4 27.49 -27.83 16.50
C SER A 4 26.59 -29.07 16.65
N LYS A 5 25.47 -29.11 15.92
CA LYS A 5 24.62 -30.30 15.77
C LYS A 5 25.28 -31.44 14.98
N GLU A 6 25.98 -31.13 13.89
CA GLU A 6 26.70 -32.12 13.08
C GLU A 6 27.89 -32.68 13.86
N GLN A 7 28.61 -31.84 14.60
CA GLN A 7 29.72 -32.28 15.45
C GLN A 7 29.23 -33.19 16.58
N LEU A 8 28.11 -32.85 17.23
CA LEU A 8 27.49 -33.71 18.24
C LEU A 8 27.02 -35.04 17.65
N SER A 9 26.41 -35.02 16.46
CA SER A 9 25.97 -36.23 15.76
C SER A 9 27.14 -37.13 15.37
N MET A 10 28.27 -36.55 14.95
CA MET A 10 29.46 -37.30 14.60
C MET A 10 30.07 -37.99 15.82
N ILE A 11 30.18 -37.28 16.95
CA ILE A 11 30.67 -37.88 18.21
C ILE A 11 29.72 -38.96 18.72
N LEU A 12 28.40 -38.78 18.58
CA LEU A 12 27.42 -39.79 18.97
C LEU A 12 27.56 -41.08 18.12
N ASN A 13 27.77 -40.94 16.81
CA ASN A 13 28.04 -42.08 15.92
C ASN A 13 29.39 -42.74 16.24
N ASP A 14 30.41 -41.98 16.61
CA ASP A 14 31.69 -42.52 17.10
C ASP A 14 31.47 -43.36 18.37
N PHE A 15 30.60 -42.93 19.28
CA PHE A 15 30.24 -43.72 20.46
C PHE A 15 29.49 -45.01 20.11
N GLU A 16 28.57 -44.96 19.16
CA GLU A 16 27.82 -46.13 18.71
C GLU A 16 28.76 -47.17 18.08
N THR A 17 29.66 -46.74 17.19
CA THR A 17 30.64 -47.64 16.58
C THR A 17 31.61 -48.23 17.60
N LEU A 18 32.03 -47.44 18.59
CA LEU A 18 32.97 -47.87 19.61
C LEU A 18 32.33 -48.80 20.65
N THR A 19 31.06 -48.58 21.00
CA THR A 19 30.30 -49.52 21.84
C THR A 19 30.03 -50.84 21.12
N HIS A 20 29.73 -50.82 19.81
CA HIS A 20 29.62 -52.02 19.00
C HIS A 20 30.94 -52.82 18.97
N ALA A 21 32.08 -52.14 18.79
CA ALA A 21 33.41 -52.78 18.84
C ALA A 21 33.75 -53.36 20.22
N LEU A 22 33.36 -52.68 21.31
CA LEU A 22 33.53 -53.18 22.68
C LEU A 22 32.71 -54.46 22.89
N LEU A 23 31.45 -54.47 22.46
CA LEU A 23 30.60 -55.66 22.57
C LEU A 23 31.19 -56.83 21.77
N LEU A 24 31.60 -56.61 20.52
CA LEU A 24 32.22 -57.65 19.70
C LEU A 24 33.50 -58.20 20.33
N SER A 25 34.36 -57.35 20.90
CA SER A 25 35.60 -57.78 21.57
C SER A 25 35.33 -58.53 22.89
N TYR A 26 34.24 -58.21 23.60
CA TYR A 26 33.85 -58.86 24.86
C TYR A 26 33.19 -60.23 24.64
N PHE A 27 32.32 -60.35 23.63
CA PHE A 27 31.63 -61.58 23.27
C PHE A 27 32.47 -62.55 22.41
N ALA A 28 33.67 -62.15 21.97
CA ALA A 28 34.57 -63.02 21.23
C ALA A 28 34.95 -64.28 22.08
N PRO A 29 34.76 -65.50 21.54
CA PRO A 29 35.08 -66.73 22.29
C PRO A 29 36.58 -66.80 22.56
N LYS A 30 36.96 -67.05 23.82
CA LYS A 30 38.35 -67.04 24.34
C LYS A 30 39.35 -67.99 23.66
N ASN A 31 38.96 -68.75 22.63
CA ASN A 31 39.72 -69.92 22.13
C ASN A 31 40.05 -69.94 20.63
N GLN A 32 39.95 -68.83 19.91
CA GLN A 32 40.55 -68.73 18.57
C GLN A 32 41.76 -67.80 18.60
N ARG A 33 42.96 -68.40 18.50
CA ARG A 33 44.20 -67.73 18.13
C ARG A 33 44.16 -67.31 16.66
N ILE A 34 43.22 -66.44 16.30
CA ILE A 34 43.11 -65.94 14.93
C ILE A 34 43.08 -64.41 15.00
N ASN A 35 44.16 -63.84 14.47
CA ASN A 35 44.46 -62.44 14.20
C ASN A 35 44.83 -61.58 15.42
N GLU A 36 46.14 -61.50 15.67
CA GLU A 36 46.78 -60.50 16.53
C GLU A 36 46.50 -59.05 16.10
N ASP A 37 45.93 -58.84 14.90
CA ASP A 37 45.58 -57.52 14.35
C ASP A 37 44.16 -57.02 14.70
N ILE A 38 43.25 -57.88 15.19
CA ILE A 38 41.84 -57.50 15.47
C ILE A 38 41.60 -57.26 16.96
N LYS A 39 42.57 -57.60 17.81
CA LYS A 39 42.52 -57.31 19.23
C LYS A 39 43.15 -55.94 19.50
N LEU A 40 42.49 -54.86 19.04
CA LEU A 40 42.53 -53.63 19.83
C LEU A 40 42.13 -54.05 21.23
N SER A 41 43.13 -54.11 22.13
CA SER A 41 42.94 -54.69 23.46
C SER A 41 41.74 -53.99 24.08
N CYS A 42 40.83 -54.69 24.76
CA CYS A 42 39.63 -54.06 25.36
C CYS A 42 40.00 -52.79 26.15
N THR A 43 41.21 -52.75 26.72
CA THR A 43 41.84 -51.59 27.34
C THR A 43 41.98 -50.38 26.40
N GLN A 44 42.47 -50.54 25.17
CA GLN A 44 42.61 -49.48 24.17
C GLN A 44 41.25 -48.93 23.71
N ILE A 45 40.24 -49.79 23.59
CA ILE A 45 38.86 -49.37 23.26
C ILE A 45 38.28 -48.54 24.41
N ILE A 46 38.48 -48.98 25.66
CA ILE A 46 38.06 -48.24 26.85
C ILE A 46 38.78 -46.89 26.96
N ASP A 47 40.08 -46.83 26.68
CA ASP A 47 40.85 -45.57 26.67
C ASP A 47 40.30 -44.59 25.63
N LEU A 48 39.99 -45.08 24.42
CA LEU A 48 39.39 -44.28 23.36
C LEU A 48 37.96 -43.81 23.73
N PHE A 49 37.17 -44.65 24.42
CA PHE A 49 35.87 -44.27 24.97
C PHE A 49 35.99 -43.12 25.98
N ILE A 50 36.98 -43.17 26.88
CA ILE A 50 37.23 -42.12 27.87
C ILE A 50 37.66 -40.81 27.18
N ILE A 51 38.51 -40.89 26.16
CA ILE A 51 38.94 -39.71 25.39
C ILE A 51 37.74 -39.05 24.70
N LYS A 52 36.88 -39.86 24.05
CA LYS A 52 35.66 -39.36 23.39
C LYS A 52 34.65 -38.79 24.38
N GLN A 53 34.54 -39.38 25.58
CA GLN A 53 33.70 -38.84 26.65
C GLN A 53 34.17 -37.47 27.13
N LYS A 54 35.48 -37.27 27.25
CA LYS A 54 36.07 -35.96 27.56
C LYS A 54 35.87 -34.97 26.42
N GLU A 55 35.92 -35.41 25.16
CA GLU A 55 35.63 -34.57 23.99
C GLU A 55 34.18 -34.09 23.98
N LEU A 56 33.21 -34.99 24.24
CA LEU A 56 31.79 -34.65 24.35
C LEU A 56 31.51 -33.68 25.50
N GLN A 57 32.12 -33.89 26.66
CA GLN A 57 31.96 -32.98 27.81
C GLN A 57 32.46 -31.56 27.51
N ARG A 58 33.61 -31.43 26.81
CA ARG A 58 34.11 -30.13 26.37
C ARG A 58 33.15 -29.45 25.40
N LEU A 59 32.69 -30.19 24.39
CA LEU A 59 31.76 -29.68 23.39
C LEU A 59 30.43 -29.23 24.03
N LEU A 60 29.95 -29.94 25.05
CA LEU A 60 28.73 -29.58 25.78
C LEU A 60 28.86 -28.26 26.56
N ILE A 61 30.05 -27.97 27.09
CA ILE A 61 30.34 -26.67 27.73
C ILE A 61 30.30 -25.56 26.70
N GLU A 62 30.98 -25.74 25.56
CA GLU A 62 30.98 -24.76 24.46
C GLU A 62 29.57 -24.51 23.89
N ILE A 63 28.75 -25.56 23.77
CA ILE A 63 27.35 -25.41 23.34
C ILE A 63 26.56 -24.57 24.33
N LYS A 64 26.74 -24.78 25.64
CA LYS A 64 26.03 -23.99 26.66
C LYS A 64 26.36 -22.51 26.55
N GLU A 65 27.63 -22.17 26.35
CA GLU A 65 28.07 -20.79 26.12
C GLU A 65 27.44 -20.20 24.85
N LYS A 66 27.48 -20.94 23.75
CA LYS A 66 26.84 -20.53 22.48
C LYS A 66 25.34 -20.33 22.63
N VAL A 67 24.65 -21.14 23.44
CA VAL A 67 23.21 -21.00 23.71
C VAL A 67 22.91 -19.71 24.48
N ILE A 68 23.75 -19.33 25.45
CA ILE A 68 23.57 -18.07 26.19
C ILE A 68 23.73 -16.88 25.25
N ILE A 69 24.81 -16.86 24.46
CA ILE A 69 25.05 -15.82 23.46
C ILE A 69 23.90 -15.77 22.45
N GLN A 70 23.40 -16.92 22.00
CA GLN A 70 22.27 -16.96 21.06
C GLN A 70 20.99 -16.35 21.65
N LYS A 71 20.73 -16.55 22.95
CA LYS A 71 19.60 -15.90 23.63
C LYS A 71 19.75 -14.39 23.67
N GLU A 72 20.94 -13.89 23.98
CA GLU A 72 21.24 -12.45 23.96
C GLU A 72 21.11 -11.85 22.55
N ILE A 73 21.57 -12.58 21.53
CA ILE A 73 21.39 -12.19 20.14
C ILE A 73 19.89 -12.11 19.80
N GLU A 74 19.08 -13.05 20.28
CA GLU A 74 17.65 -13.07 20.03
C GLU A 74 16.92 -11.90 20.72
N THR A 75 17.28 -11.56 21.96
CA THR A 75 16.71 -10.40 22.65
C THR A 75 17.09 -9.10 21.97
N LEU A 76 18.35 -8.95 21.56
CA LEU A 76 18.82 -7.80 20.79
C LEU A 76 18.11 -7.70 19.44
N LYS A 77 17.95 -8.81 18.71
CA LYS A 77 17.19 -8.85 17.44
C LYS A 77 15.73 -8.42 17.64
N LYS A 78 15.09 -8.83 18.74
CA LYS A 78 13.72 -8.38 19.08
C LYS A 78 13.68 -6.87 19.35
N ALA A 79 14.66 -6.35 20.09
CA ALA A 79 14.76 -4.91 20.36
C ALA A 79 14.97 -4.10 19.08
N VAL A 80 15.87 -4.54 18.18
CA VAL A 80 16.10 -3.91 16.88
C VAL A 80 14.83 -3.90 16.04
N ARG A 81 14.14 -5.04 15.90
CA ARG A 81 12.86 -5.11 15.16
C ARG A 81 11.80 -4.16 15.70
N SER A 82 11.71 -4.01 17.03
CA SER A 82 10.79 -3.06 17.66
C SER A 82 11.12 -1.62 17.28
N LYS A 83 12.41 -1.25 17.30
CA LYS A 83 12.87 0.08 16.89
C LYS A 83 12.65 0.33 15.40
N ASP A 84 12.93 -0.65 14.54
CA ASP A 84 12.70 -0.54 13.10
C ASP A 84 11.21 -0.30 12.79
N GLN A 85 10.31 -0.98 13.51
CA GLN A 85 8.87 -0.75 13.35
C GLN A 85 8.48 0.70 13.68
N VAL A 86 9.06 1.27 14.74
CA VAL A 86 8.83 2.67 15.12
C VAL A 86 9.40 3.62 14.07
N ILE A 87 10.58 3.33 13.52
CA ILE A 87 11.18 4.13 12.44
C ILE A 87 10.26 4.14 11.21
N ILE A 88 9.73 2.99 10.83
CA ILE A 88 8.81 2.87 9.69
C ILE A 88 7.52 3.66 9.94
N SER A 89 6.95 3.59 11.15
CA SER A 89 5.74 4.37 11.47
C SER A 89 6.00 5.87 11.43
N LEU A 90 7.12 6.33 11.99
CA LEU A 90 7.50 7.73 11.98
C LEU A 90 7.77 8.23 10.55
N TRP A 91 8.45 7.44 9.73
CA TRP A 91 8.67 7.78 8.33
C TRP A 91 7.36 7.91 7.54
N SER A 92 6.40 7.01 7.78
CA SER A 92 5.08 7.08 7.15
C SER A 92 4.32 8.34 7.55
N GLU A 93 4.36 8.69 8.84
CA GLU A 93 3.72 9.91 9.36
C GLU A 93 4.36 11.17 8.78
N LEU A 94 5.70 11.22 8.72
CA LEU A 94 6.43 12.33 8.13
C LEU A 94 6.09 12.50 6.64
N LYS A 95 6.02 11.40 5.88
CA LYS A 95 5.63 11.45 4.47
C LYS A 95 4.20 11.96 4.27
N LYS A 96 3.27 11.58 5.15
CA LYS A 96 1.90 12.10 5.12
C LYS A 96 1.85 13.60 5.44
N ALA A 97 2.60 14.03 6.44
CA ALA A 97 2.68 15.45 6.80
C ALA A 97 3.29 16.29 5.65
N GLU A 98 4.32 15.77 4.99
CA GLU A 98 4.92 16.41 3.81
C GLU A 98 3.91 16.57 2.66
N GLU A 99 3.11 15.53 2.39
CA GLU A 99 2.10 15.60 1.33
C GLU A 99 1.03 16.66 1.62
N ILE A 100 0.50 16.67 2.85
CA ILE A 100 -0.47 17.69 3.30
C ILE A 100 0.14 19.09 3.17
N LEU A 101 1.41 19.26 3.54
CA LEU A 101 2.09 20.55 3.42
C LEU A 101 2.23 20.97 1.95
N ARG A 102 2.55 20.04 1.04
CA ARG A 102 2.65 20.32 -0.39
C ARG A 102 1.30 20.73 -0.97
N GLU A 103 0.23 19.99 -0.66
CA GLU A 103 -1.12 20.32 -1.09
C GLU A 103 -1.59 21.68 -0.58
N THR A 104 -1.36 21.96 0.71
CA THR A 104 -1.77 23.24 1.32
C THR A 104 -0.98 24.40 0.75
N MET A 105 0.31 24.22 0.47
CA MET A 105 1.12 25.23 -0.22
C MET A 105 0.57 25.50 -1.62
N CYS A 106 0.24 24.46 -2.39
CA CYS A 106 -0.33 24.62 -3.73
C CYS A 106 -1.67 25.39 -3.68
N LYS A 107 -2.60 24.96 -2.82
CA LYS A 107 -3.89 25.65 -2.60
C LYS A 107 -3.71 27.10 -2.14
N ALA A 108 -2.72 27.38 -1.28
CA ALA A 108 -2.41 28.73 -0.85
C ALA A 108 -1.89 29.59 -2.02
N THR A 109 -1.02 29.04 -2.88
CA THR A 109 -0.52 29.75 -4.05
C THR A 109 -1.62 30.04 -5.07
N GLU A 110 -2.50 29.09 -5.34
CA GLU A 110 -3.68 29.27 -6.20
C GLU A 110 -4.61 30.36 -5.63
N LYS A 111 -4.88 30.34 -4.32
CA LYS A 111 -5.69 31.36 -3.66
C LYS A 111 -5.06 32.74 -3.77
N LEU A 112 -3.73 32.86 -3.65
CA LEU A 112 -3.02 34.13 -3.84
C LEU A 112 -3.10 34.61 -5.30
N GLN A 113 -3.02 33.73 -6.28
CA GLN A 113 -3.21 34.08 -7.70
C GLN A 113 -4.63 34.60 -7.94
N ALA A 114 -5.65 33.88 -7.47
CA ALA A 114 -7.05 34.31 -7.55
C ALA A 114 -7.27 35.68 -6.88
N MET A 115 -6.66 35.93 -5.71
CA MET A 115 -6.72 37.25 -5.06
C MET A 115 -6.07 38.36 -5.90
N ARG A 116 -4.97 38.08 -6.61
CA ARG A 116 -4.34 39.06 -7.52
C ARG A 116 -5.24 39.35 -8.72
N GLU A 117 -5.88 38.32 -9.28
CA GLU A 117 -6.85 38.48 -10.36
C GLU A 117 -8.05 39.33 -9.92
N VAL A 118 -8.65 39.05 -8.75
CA VAL A 118 -9.74 39.86 -8.20
C VAL A 118 -9.33 41.31 -7.96
N LYS A 119 -8.09 41.56 -7.51
CA LYS A 119 -7.57 42.93 -7.38
C LYS A 119 -7.51 43.67 -8.72
N THR A 120 -7.30 42.98 -9.84
CA THR A 120 -7.29 43.62 -11.18
C THR A 120 -8.70 43.96 -11.67
N LYS A 121 -9.72 43.22 -11.23
CA LYS A 121 -11.12 43.42 -11.58
C LYS A 121 -12.00 43.41 -10.31
N PRO A 122 -11.99 44.50 -9.53
CA PRO A 122 -12.80 44.59 -8.34
C PRO A 122 -14.29 44.57 -8.73
N VAL A 123 -15.06 43.70 -8.09
CA VAL A 123 -16.52 43.65 -8.21
C VAL A 123 -17.11 44.35 -6.99
N ASP A 124 -18.05 45.28 -7.20
CA ASP A 124 -18.75 45.93 -6.09
C ASP A 124 -19.65 44.93 -5.35
N SER A 125 -19.58 44.94 -4.02
CA SER A 125 -20.34 44.01 -3.19
C SER A 125 -21.83 44.28 -3.28
N ASN A 126 -22.26 45.52 -3.49
CA ASN A 126 -23.68 45.85 -3.65
C ASN A 126 -24.25 45.26 -4.93
N ASP A 127 -23.50 45.31 -6.03
CA ASP A 127 -23.94 44.70 -7.29
C ASP A 127 -23.98 43.17 -7.15
N LEU A 128 -23.00 42.56 -6.49
CA LEU A 128 -23.03 41.12 -6.18
C LEU A 128 -24.29 40.74 -5.38
N ILE A 129 -24.67 41.54 -4.37
CA ILE A 129 -25.88 41.31 -3.57
C ILE A 129 -27.15 41.47 -4.42
N LYS A 130 -27.23 42.51 -5.26
CA LYS A 130 -28.38 42.72 -6.17
C LYS A 130 -28.53 41.56 -7.16
N TYR A 131 -27.43 41.11 -7.76
CA TYR A 131 -27.45 39.99 -8.70
C TYR A 131 -27.77 38.67 -8.00
N ALA A 132 -27.23 38.42 -6.81
CA ALA A 132 -27.56 37.24 -6.01
C ALA A 132 -29.05 37.23 -5.62
N ALA A 133 -29.59 38.37 -5.20
CA ALA A 133 -31.02 38.52 -4.92
C ALA A 133 -31.85 38.28 -6.18
N LYS A 134 -31.46 38.86 -7.33
CA LYS A 134 -32.13 38.66 -8.62
C LYS A 134 -32.11 37.19 -9.06
N LEU A 135 -30.99 36.50 -8.90
CA LEU A 135 -30.87 35.05 -9.18
C LEU A 135 -31.70 34.21 -8.21
N SER A 136 -31.89 34.66 -6.97
CA SER A 136 -32.69 33.96 -5.97
C SER A 136 -34.19 34.20 -6.13
N THR A 137 -34.60 35.33 -6.73
CA THR A 137 -36.01 35.68 -6.95
C THR A 137 -36.54 35.27 -8.31
N HIS A 138 -35.67 35.06 -9.30
CA HIS A 138 -36.09 34.47 -10.58
C HIS A 138 -36.55 33.01 -10.37
N ASP A 139 -37.68 32.64 -10.98
CA ASP A 139 -38.27 31.29 -10.89
C ASP A 139 -37.41 30.17 -11.52
N ASN A 140 -36.27 30.54 -12.14
CA ASN A 140 -35.33 29.62 -12.77
C ASN A 140 -34.33 29.10 -11.73
N ALA A 141 -34.10 27.78 -11.70
CA ALA A 141 -33.10 27.22 -10.81
C ALA A 141 -31.69 27.56 -11.29
N ILE A 142 -30.80 27.90 -10.35
CA ILE A 142 -29.39 28.17 -10.63
C ILE A 142 -28.66 26.89 -11.11
N THR A 143 -29.18 25.72 -10.72
CA THR A 143 -28.66 24.40 -11.12
C THR A 143 -29.82 23.44 -11.36
N SER A 144 -29.70 22.53 -12.34
CA SER A 144 -30.69 21.48 -12.57
C SER A 144 -30.57 20.38 -11.51
N PRO A 145 -31.65 20.05 -10.77
CA PRO A 145 -31.68 18.87 -9.90
C PRO A 145 -31.38 17.59 -10.70
N LEU A 146 -30.86 16.55 -10.03
CA LEU A 146 -30.51 15.28 -10.69
C LEU A 146 -31.73 14.61 -11.37
N ASP A 147 -32.93 14.85 -10.83
CA ASP A 147 -34.21 14.32 -11.32
C ASP A 147 -34.99 15.30 -12.21
N TRP A 148 -34.33 16.35 -12.71
CA TRP A 148 -34.94 17.37 -13.56
C TRP A 148 -35.65 16.77 -14.79
N GLN A 149 -36.94 17.07 -14.94
CA GLN A 149 -37.75 16.68 -16.11
C GLN A 149 -38.09 17.91 -16.97
N PRO A 150 -38.33 17.76 -18.29
CA PRO A 150 -38.64 18.88 -19.19
C PRO A 150 -39.85 19.75 -18.81
N ASN A 151 -40.73 19.27 -17.92
CA ASN A 151 -41.93 19.97 -17.46
C ASN A 151 -41.81 20.48 -16.01
N ASP A 152 -40.65 20.37 -15.37
CA ASP A 152 -40.42 20.86 -14.02
C ASP A 152 -40.27 22.41 -14.05
N PRO A 153 -40.77 23.16 -13.06
CA PRO A 153 -40.55 24.61 -12.96
C PRO A 153 -39.11 25.02 -12.63
N ARG A 154 -38.31 24.17 -11.97
CA ARG A 154 -36.92 24.42 -11.52
C ARG A 154 -35.85 24.42 -12.65
N ARG A 155 -36.11 25.01 -13.81
CA ARG A 155 -35.20 24.94 -14.98
C ARG A 155 -34.09 25.97 -14.87
N PRO A 156 -32.89 25.65 -15.34
CA PRO A 156 -31.84 26.65 -15.53
C PRO A 156 -31.95 27.46 -16.84
N TYR A 157 -32.95 27.18 -17.69
CA TYR A 157 -33.11 27.81 -19.02
C TYR A 157 -34.54 28.31 -19.27
N PRO A 158 -34.73 29.32 -20.13
CA PRO A 158 -36.05 29.87 -20.45
C PRO A 158 -36.93 28.89 -21.27
N THR A 159 -38.25 28.89 -21.03
CA THR A 159 -39.20 28.08 -21.84
C THR A 159 -39.38 28.66 -23.24
N GLU A 160 -39.83 27.83 -24.20
CA GLU A 160 -40.20 28.29 -25.55
C GLU A 160 -41.25 29.43 -25.52
N THR A 161 -42.19 29.41 -24.58
CA THR A 161 -43.17 30.49 -24.39
C THR A 161 -42.50 31.80 -23.98
N GLU A 162 -41.59 31.76 -23.00
CA GLU A 162 -40.80 32.91 -22.57
C GLU A 162 -39.89 33.43 -23.69
N MET A 163 -39.35 32.52 -24.51
CA MET A 163 -38.52 32.86 -25.67
C MET A 163 -39.35 33.52 -26.79
N LYS A 164 -40.59 33.08 -27.03
CA LYS A 164 -41.52 33.72 -27.99
C LYS A 164 -41.96 35.11 -27.51
N LEU A 165 -42.04 35.32 -26.21
CA LEU A 165 -42.32 36.62 -25.60
C LEU A 165 -41.06 37.50 -25.50
N SER A 166 -39.89 37.01 -25.90
CA SER A 166 -38.67 37.79 -25.86
C SER A 166 -38.64 38.84 -26.96
N LEU A 167 -38.00 39.97 -26.66
CA LEU A 167 -37.80 41.06 -27.61
C LEU A 167 -37.11 40.60 -28.91
N PHE A 168 -36.21 39.61 -28.80
CA PHE A 168 -35.54 39.00 -29.95
C PHE A 168 -36.50 38.34 -30.94
N TYR A 169 -37.58 37.73 -30.45
CA TYR A 169 -38.58 37.11 -31.30
C TYR A 169 -39.46 38.15 -32.01
N GLU A 170 -39.81 39.23 -31.31
CA GLU A 170 -40.61 40.32 -31.89
C GLU A 170 -39.87 41.09 -32.99
N ASP A 171 -38.60 41.43 -32.77
CA ASP A 171 -37.82 42.21 -33.73
C ASP A 171 -37.57 41.45 -35.04
N ASN A 172 -37.39 40.13 -34.95
CA ASN A 172 -37.30 39.26 -36.11
C ASN A 172 -38.61 39.27 -36.94
N ASN A 173 -39.76 39.17 -36.28
CA ASN A 173 -41.05 39.22 -36.96
C ASN A 173 -41.36 40.58 -37.60
N LYS A 174 -40.95 41.69 -36.97
CA LYS A 174 -41.11 43.06 -37.53
C LYS A 174 -40.27 43.26 -38.78
N SER A 175 -39.10 42.64 -38.86
CA SER A 175 -38.20 42.73 -40.02
C SER A 175 -38.67 41.95 -41.27
N ASN A 176 -39.67 41.09 -41.14
CA ASN A 176 -40.18 40.28 -42.27
C ASN A 176 -41.72 40.13 -42.23
N PRO A 177 -42.49 41.11 -42.74
CA PRO A 177 -43.95 41.09 -42.67
C PRO A 177 -44.62 40.13 -43.66
N LYS A 178 -43.88 39.50 -44.58
CA LYS A 178 -44.40 38.55 -45.57
C LYS A 178 -43.47 37.36 -45.74
N GLY A 179 -43.55 36.42 -44.82
CA GLY A 179 -42.89 35.14 -44.96
C GLY A 179 -43.12 34.25 -43.76
N THR A 180 -44.04 33.29 -43.88
CA THR A 180 -44.18 32.16 -42.96
C THR A 180 -42.92 31.29 -43.00
N LYS A 181 -41.82 31.74 -42.38
CA LYS A 181 -40.75 30.86 -41.96
C LYS A 181 -41.00 30.57 -40.50
N LYS A 182 -41.66 29.43 -40.24
CA LYS A 182 -41.73 28.85 -38.90
C LYS A 182 -40.31 28.83 -38.35
N PHE A 183 -40.08 29.46 -37.21
CA PHE A 183 -38.81 29.35 -36.48
C PHE A 183 -38.69 27.90 -35.99
N THR A 184 -38.23 26.99 -36.86
CA THR A 184 -37.82 25.64 -36.49
C THR A 184 -36.39 25.73 -35.98
N GLY A 185 -36.25 26.39 -34.83
CA GLY A 185 -34.98 26.68 -34.18
C GLY A 185 -34.78 25.88 -32.91
N TYR A 186 -35.27 24.65 -32.87
CA TYR A 186 -34.70 23.62 -32.00
C TYR A 186 -34.33 22.46 -32.91
N THR A 187 -33.10 22.44 -33.42
CA THR A 187 -32.47 21.16 -33.68
C THR A 187 -32.40 20.46 -32.33
N VAL A 188 -33.38 19.59 -32.08
CA VAL A 188 -33.22 18.51 -31.11
C VAL A 188 -31.91 17.85 -31.54
N LEU A 189 -30.86 18.01 -30.74
CA LEU A 189 -29.68 17.17 -30.85
C LEU A 189 -30.19 15.76 -30.58
N THR A 190 -30.57 15.05 -31.63
CA THR A 190 -30.67 13.60 -31.60
C THR A 190 -29.37 13.10 -30.99
N PRO A 191 -29.38 12.20 -30.00
CA PRO A 191 -28.15 11.64 -29.47
C PRO A 191 -27.51 10.83 -30.60
N SER A 192 -26.62 11.46 -31.35
CA SER A 192 -25.77 10.79 -32.31
C SER A 192 -24.89 9.86 -31.50
N SER A 193 -25.18 8.57 -31.63
CA SER A 193 -24.39 7.45 -31.18
C SER A 193 -22.96 7.59 -31.70
N ARG A 194 -22.10 8.29 -30.94
CA ARG A 194 -20.64 8.22 -30.95
C ARG A 194 -20.09 9.10 -29.83
N ILE A 195 -20.08 8.56 -28.62
CA ILE A 195 -19.01 8.89 -27.67
C ILE A 195 -18.05 7.72 -27.76
N HIS A 196 -16.91 7.95 -28.39
CA HIS A 196 -15.76 7.09 -28.28
C HIS A 196 -15.45 6.92 -26.79
N THR A 197 -15.42 5.67 -26.32
CA THR A 197 -14.76 5.31 -25.07
C THR A 197 -13.28 5.64 -25.22
N LEU A 198 -12.88 6.83 -24.78
CA LEU A 198 -11.49 7.07 -24.40
C LEU A 198 -11.39 6.78 -22.90
N SER A 199 -11.10 5.52 -22.60
CA SER A 199 -10.43 5.20 -21.34
C SER A 199 -9.06 5.85 -21.37
N PHE A 200 -8.74 6.70 -20.40
CA PHE A 200 -7.42 6.83 -19.76
C PHE A 200 -7.66 7.70 -18.52
N GLN A 201 -7.94 7.07 -17.38
CA GLN A 201 -6.93 6.62 -16.41
C GLN A 201 -6.71 7.69 -15.35
N THR A 202 -7.27 7.40 -14.18
CA THR A 202 -6.90 7.94 -12.87
C THR A 202 -5.38 8.04 -12.75
N MET A 203 -4.86 9.26 -12.60
CA MET A 203 -3.60 9.49 -11.89
C MET A 203 -3.95 9.78 -10.43
N PHE A 204 -3.74 8.75 -9.61
CA PHE A 204 -3.01 8.94 -8.37
C PHE A 204 -1.55 9.28 -8.70
#